data_AF-A0A1I2JZ84-F1
#
_entry.id   AF-A0A1I2JZ84-F1
#
_cell.length_a   1.000
_cell.length_b   1.000
_cell.length_c   1.000
_cell.angle_alpha   90.00
_cell.angle_beta   90.00
_cell.angle_gamma   90.00
#
_symmetry.space_group_name_H-M   'P 1'
#
loop_
_entity.id
_entity.type
_entity.pdbx_description
1 polymer ?
#
loop_
_entity_poly.entity_id
_entity_poly.type
_entity_poly.pdbx_seq_one_letter_code
_entity_poly.pdbx_strand_id
1 'polypeptide(L)'
;MLLNAPSAAAWVPYCGESQFVHEIQVEDWADGHQKISVTPKGHSRVAVDANGATIAMWHAVQDCVAGLYGGRADTIYDQLECHQHFGAAWFATGDTYDLETWRPTFGPSEWVSSHCGNELGTDPAGPVRGHYRPDAGVTDLEGAFDSVA
;
A
#
# COMPACT_ATOMS: atom_id res chain seq x y z
N MET A 1 -19.73 8.13 47.04
CA MET A 1 -18.39 8.33 46.46
C MET A 1 -17.91 6.99 45.92
N LEU A 2 -17.99 6.80 44.60
CA LEU A 2 -17.20 5.78 43.91
C LEU A 2 -16.56 6.52 42.72
N LEU A 3 -15.24 6.55 42.73
CA LEU A 3 -14.38 7.31 41.84
C LEU A 3 -14.55 6.76 40.42
N ASN A 4 -14.95 7.61 39.47
CA ASN A 4 -14.74 7.37 38.06
C ASN A 4 -13.22 7.29 37.84
N ALA A 5 -12.70 6.09 37.62
CA ALA A 5 -11.42 5.96 36.96
C ALA A 5 -11.58 6.56 35.55
N PRO A 6 -10.68 7.43 35.08
CA PRO A 6 -10.63 7.72 33.66
C PRO A 6 -10.36 6.39 32.98
N SER A 7 -11.34 5.89 32.21
CA SER A 7 -11.07 4.79 31.29
C SER A 7 -9.94 5.30 30.41
N ALA A 8 -8.79 4.64 30.46
CA ALA A 8 -7.70 4.87 29.54
C ALA A 8 -8.32 4.94 28.14
N ALA A 9 -7.99 5.97 27.36
CA ALA A 9 -8.38 6.04 25.97
C ALA A 9 -8.02 4.70 25.35
N ALA A 10 -9.04 3.94 24.92
CA ALA A 10 -8.80 2.66 24.29
C ALA A 10 -7.96 2.95 23.04
N TRP A 11 -6.71 2.48 23.03
CA TRP A 11 -5.90 2.46 21.82
C TRP A 11 -6.67 1.65 20.78
N VAL A 12 -7.13 2.33 19.73
CA VAL A 12 -7.79 1.69 18.59
C VAL A 12 -6.68 1.01 17.77
N PRO A 13 -6.85 -0.25 17.32
CA PRO A 13 -5.89 -0.91 16.45
C PRO A 13 -5.62 -0.06 15.20
N TYR A 14 -4.35 -0.06 14.76
CA TYR A 14 -3.79 0.75 13.69
C TYR A 14 -4.63 0.82 12.39
N CYS A 15 -4.82 2.05 11.89
CA CYS A 15 -5.05 2.42 10.48
C CYS A 15 -4.88 3.94 10.25
N GLY A 16 -4.10 4.62 11.10
CA GLY A 16 -3.87 6.08 11.11
C GLY A 16 -2.42 6.45 11.47
N GLU A 17 -2.19 7.73 11.78
CA GLU A 17 -0.86 8.36 11.90
C GLU A 17 0.16 7.58 12.77
N SER A 18 1.35 7.31 12.21
CA SER A 18 2.51 6.69 12.85
C SER A 18 3.71 7.65 12.88
N GLN A 19 4.92 7.18 13.22
CA GLN A 19 6.14 7.98 13.10
C GLN A 19 6.37 8.49 11.66
N PHE A 20 6.02 7.68 10.67
CA PHE A 20 6.32 7.94 9.26
C PHE A 20 5.10 7.96 8.34
N VAL A 21 3.95 7.50 8.81
CA VAL A 21 2.69 7.45 8.05
C VAL A 21 1.72 8.48 8.63
N HIS A 22 0.96 9.18 7.79
CA HIS A 22 -0.15 10.03 8.21
C HIS A 22 -1.47 9.25 8.22
N GLU A 23 -1.70 8.41 7.21
CA GLU A 23 -2.94 7.66 7.02
C GLU A 23 -2.66 6.36 6.25
N ILE A 24 -3.44 5.30 6.54
CA ILE A 24 -3.50 4.09 5.72
C ILE A 24 -4.96 3.84 5.37
N GLN A 25 -5.26 3.76 4.07
CA GLN A 25 -6.57 3.36 3.57
C GLN A 25 -6.45 1.99 2.91
N VAL A 26 -7.41 1.11 3.18
CA VAL A 26 -7.48 -0.23 2.59
C VAL A 26 -8.77 -0.32 1.80
N GLU A 27 -8.64 -0.68 0.54
CA GLU A 27 -9.76 -1.00 -0.33
C GLU A 27 -9.69 -2.49 -0.68
N ASP A 28 -10.78 -3.20 -0.40
CA ASP A 28 -10.94 -4.59 -0.85
C ASP A 28 -11.36 -4.61 -2.32
N TRP A 29 -10.75 -5.50 -3.09
CA TRP A 29 -10.98 -5.75 -4.50
C TRP A 29 -11.53 -7.18 -4.67
N ALA A 30 -11.96 -7.53 -5.89
CA ALA A 30 -12.41 -8.88 -6.21
C ALA A 30 -11.37 -9.96 -5.84
N ASP A 31 -11.84 -11.19 -5.63
CA ASP A 31 -11.00 -12.38 -5.38
C ASP A 31 -10.05 -12.26 -4.17
N GLY A 32 -10.45 -11.43 -3.19
CA GLY A 32 -9.70 -11.22 -1.96
C GLY A 32 -8.45 -10.38 -2.14
N HIS A 33 -8.28 -9.73 -3.29
CA HIS A 33 -7.26 -8.71 -3.50
C HIS A 33 -7.55 -7.46 -2.68
N GLN A 34 -6.51 -6.70 -2.38
CA GLN A 34 -6.56 -5.46 -1.63
C GLN A 34 -5.60 -4.44 -2.24
N LYS A 35 -6.04 -3.18 -2.22
CA LYS A 35 -5.20 -2.00 -2.44
C LYS A 35 -5.01 -1.29 -1.10
N ILE A 36 -3.77 -0.98 -0.77
CA ILE A 36 -3.36 -0.33 0.48
C ILE A 36 -2.71 1.01 0.11
N SER A 37 -3.42 2.11 0.34
CA SER A 37 -2.90 3.45 0.10
C SER A 37 -2.31 4.02 1.39
N VAL A 38 -0.98 4.20 1.39
CA VAL A 38 -0.23 4.74 2.52
C VAL A 38 0.11 6.20 2.25
N THR A 39 -0.36 7.13 3.07
CA THR A 39 0.02 8.55 2.98
C THR A 39 1.25 8.79 3.86
N PRO A 40 2.48 8.89 3.34
CA PRO A 40 3.66 9.17 4.16
C PRO A 40 3.67 10.62 4.67
N LYS A 41 4.27 10.85 5.84
CA LYS A 41 4.61 12.21 6.27
C LYS A 41 5.72 12.79 5.39
N GLY A 42 5.76 14.12 5.27
CA GLY A 42 6.74 14.80 4.42
C GLY A 42 8.20 14.47 4.75
N HIS A 43 8.55 14.35 6.04
CA HIS A 43 9.92 13.98 6.45
C HIS A 43 10.24 12.50 6.19
N SER A 44 9.26 11.61 6.11
CA SER A 44 9.48 10.19 5.82
C SER A 44 9.98 9.98 4.41
N ARG A 45 9.40 10.71 3.46
CA ARG A 45 9.75 10.68 2.03
C ARG A 45 11.23 10.99 1.76
N VAL A 46 11.87 11.70 2.67
CA VAL A 46 13.27 12.15 2.58
C VAL A 46 14.09 11.71 3.80
N ALA A 47 13.65 10.65 4.48
CA ALA A 47 14.32 10.15 5.68
C ALA A 47 15.79 9.80 5.38
N VAL A 48 16.70 10.29 6.24
CA VAL A 48 18.14 9.97 6.12
C VAL A 48 18.39 8.47 6.24
N ASP A 49 17.64 7.81 7.13
CA ASP A 49 17.56 6.35 7.23
C ASP A 49 16.32 5.87 6.48
N ALA A 50 16.44 5.76 5.15
CA ALA A 50 15.35 5.30 4.30
C ALA A 50 14.91 3.86 4.64
N ASN A 51 15.85 2.98 4.97
CA ASN A 51 15.56 1.60 5.32
C ASN A 51 14.80 1.50 6.66
N GLY A 52 15.23 2.25 7.68
CA GLY A 52 14.51 2.34 8.94
C GLY A 52 13.10 2.92 8.78
N ALA A 53 12.92 3.91 7.89
CA ALA A 53 11.59 4.43 7.53
C ALA A 53 10.73 3.35 6.84
N THR A 54 11.27 2.64 5.84
CA THR A 54 10.57 1.53 5.16
C THR A 54 10.09 0.48 6.17
N ILE A 55 10.98 -0.02 7.03
CA ILE A 55 10.65 -1.07 8.00
C ILE A 55 9.55 -0.61 8.97
N ALA A 56 9.63 0.63 9.45
CA ALA A 56 8.61 1.19 10.34
C ALA A 56 7.27 1.39 9.63
N MET A 57 7.27 1.81 8.36
CA MET A 57 6.06 1.90 7.55
C MET A 57 5.48 0.52 7.25
N TRP A 58 6.33 -0.48 7.00
CA TRP A 58 5.92 -1.87 6.77
C TRP A 58 5.20 -2.45 7.98
N HIS A 59 5.74 -2.28 9.19
CA HIS A 59 5.05 -2.72 10.41
C HIS A 59 3.71 -2.01 10.62
N ALA A 60 3.60 -0.72 10.30
CA ALA A 60 2.31 -0.02 10.35
C ALA A 60 1.30 -0.61 9.35
N VAL A 61 1.75 -1.04 8.16
CA VAL A 61 0.91 -1.74 7.17
C VAL A 61 0.49 -3.12 7.67
N GLN A 62 1.40 -3.91 8.24
CA GLN A 62 1.09 -5.24 8.79
C GLN A 62 0.10 -5.19 9.96
N ASP A 63 0.19 -4.16 10.80
CA ASP A 63 -0.76 -3.95 11.90
C ASP A 63 -2.15 -3.51 11.40
N CYS A 64 -2.21 -2.81 10.26
CA CYS A 64 -3.44 -2.33 9.63
C CYS A 64 -4.14 -3.41 8.77
N VAL A 65 -3.38 -4.29 8.14
CA VAL A 65 -3.88 -5.24 7.14
C VAL A 65 -3.53 -6.67 7.56
N ALA A 66 -4.54 -7.38 8.05
CA ALA A 66 -4.42 -8.80 8.36
C ALA A 66 -4.21 -9.63 7.09
N GLY A 67 -3.52 -10.77 7.21
CA GLY A 67 -3.37 -11.72 6.09
C GLY A 67 -2.20 -11.42 5.13
N LEU A 68 -1.37 -10.42 5.42
CA LEU A 68 -0.12 -10.19 4.69
C LEU A 68 0.94 -11.22 5.08
N TYR A 69 0.91 -12.37 4.40
CA TYR A 69 1.89 -13.46 4.57
C TYR A 69 2.37 -14.00 3.23
N GLY A 70 3.57 -14.61 3.21
CA GLY A 70 4.16 -15.20 2.00
C GLY A 70 4.23 -14.21 0.84
N GLY A 71 3.94 -14.67 -0.38
CA GLY A 71 4.01 -13.82 -1.58
C GLY A 71 3.15 -12.55 -1.53
N ARG A 72 2.06 -12.55 -0.75
CA ARG A 72 1.24 -11.34 -0.53
C ARG A 72 1.98 -10.29 0.31
N ALA A 73 2.76 -10.72 1.30
CA ALA A 73 3.62 -9.81 2.04
C ALA A 73 4.78 -9.32 1.17
N ASP A 74 5.41 -10.22 0.42
CA ASP A 74 6.58 -9.92 -0.40
C ASP A 74 6.26 -8.83 -1.45
N THR A 75 5.14 -8.96 -2.17
CA THR A 75 4.73 -7.94 -3.15
C THR A 75 4.47 -6.56 -2.54
N ILE A 76 3.83 -6.49 -1.37
CA ILE A 76 3.55 -5.21 -0.71
C ILE A 76 4.84 -4.57 -0.19
N TYR A 77 5.76 -5.38 0.33
CA TYR A 77 7.05 -4.89 0.80
C TYR A 77 7.92 -4.35 -0.36
N ASP A 78 7.99 -5.06 -1.48
CA ASP A 78 8.74 -4.61 -2.67
C ASP A 78 8.22 -3.28 -3.22
N GLN A 79 6.89 -3.13 -3.30
CA GLN A 79 6.24 -1.87 -3.70
C GLN A 79 6.59 -0.74 -2.72
N LEU A 80 6.51 -1.00 -1.41
CA LEU A 80 6.84 -0.03 -0.38
C LEU A 80 8.31 0.40 -0.43
N GLU A 81 9.23 -0.54 -0.64
CA GLU A 81 10.65 -0.24 -0.83
C GLU A 81 10.90 0.66 -2.03
N CYS A 82 10.28 0.35 -3.17
CA CYS A 82 10.39 1.17 -4.37
C CYS A 82 9.87 2.60 -4.14
N HIS A 83 8.69 2.72 -3.52
CA HIS A 83 8.09 4.01 -3.18
C HIS A 83 8.97 4.83 -2.24
N GLN A 84 9.56 4.20 -1.23
CA GLN A 84 10.43 4.88 -0.28
C GLN A 84 11.76 5.26 -0.93
N HIS A 85 12.30 4.43 -1.83
CA HIS A 85 13.51 4.73 -2.60
C HIS A 85 13.34 6.00 -3.44
N PHE A 86 12.18 6.15 -4.09
CA PHE A 86 11.84 7.34 -4.88
C PHE A 86 11.06 8.40 -4.09
N GLY A 87 11.03 8.35 -2.76
CA GLY A 87 10.16 9.20 -1.94
C GLY A 87 10.34 10.71 -2.17
N ALA A 88 11.55 11.15 -2.50
CA ALA A 88 11.87 12.54 -2.86
C ALA A 88 11.37 12.96 -4.25
N ALA A 89 11.15 11.99 -5.14
CA ALA A 89 10.60 12.19 -6.48
C ALA A 89 9.08 12.05 -6.44
N TRP A 90 8.40 13.05 -5.85
CA TRP A 90 6.93 13.07 -5.71
C TRP A 90 6.18 12.79 -7.03
N PHE A 91 6.74 13.24 -8.16
CA PHE A 91 6.19 12.98 -9.51
C PHE A 91 6.21 11.49 -9.91
N ALA A 92 7.07 10.67 -9.28
CA ALA A 92 7.19 9.25 -9.54
C ALA A 92 6.34 8.41 -8.58
N THR A 93 6.19 8.85 -7.32
CA THR A 93 5.49 8.08 -6.30
C THR A 93 4.02 8.46 -6.12
N GLY A 94 3.62 9.68 -6.50
CA GLY A 94 2.31 10.24 -6.14
C GLY A 94 2.23 10.71 -4.68
N ASP A 95 1.05 11.22 -4.29
CA ASP A 95 0.76 11.73 -2.94
C ASP A 95 0.64 10.61 -1.89
N THR A 96 0.22 9.42 -2.32
CA THR A 96 0.18 8.17 -1.56
C THR A 96 1.15 7.15 -2.14
N TYR A 97 1.54 6.17 -1.34
CA TYR A 97 2.16 4.94 -1.80
C TYR A 97 1.05 3.91 -1.93
N ASP A 98 0.69 3.57 -3.16
CA ASP A 98 -0.40 2.64 -3.45
C ASP A 98 0.20 1.24 -3.62
N LEU A 99 -0.10 0.35 -2.68
CA LEU A 99 0.45 -0.99 -2.59
C LEU A 99 -0.65 -2.01 -2.91
N GLU A 100 -0.47 -2.77 -3.97
CA GLU A 100 -1.52 -3.61 -4.55
C GLU A 100 -1.15 -5.09 -4.49
N THR A 101 -1.97 -5.90 -3.82
CA THR A 101 -1.67 -7.32 -3.55
C THR A 101 -1.64 -8.24 -4.78
N TRP A 102 -2.06 -7.77 -5.95
CA TRP A 102 -2.05 -8.52 -7.22
C TRP A 102 -0.81 -8.25 -8.08
N ARG A 103 0.08 -7.34 -7.63
CA ARG A 103 1.30 -7.03 -8.38
C ARG A 103 2.35 -8.15 -8.21
N PRO A 104 3.16 -8.42 -9.25
CA PRO A 104 4.31 -9.30 -9.08
C PRO A 104 5.34 -8.67 -8.15
N THR A 105 6.16 -9.50 -7.51
CA THR A 105 7.38 -9.05 -6.80
C THR A 105 8.40 -8.50 -7.81
N PHE A 106 9.17 -7.51 -7.40
CA PHE A 106 10.18 -6.87 -8.27
C PHE A 106 11.29 -6.24 -7.42
N GLY A 107 12.49 -6.13 -8.00
CA GLY A 107 13.66 -5.63 -7.30
C GLY A 107 14.18 -4.29 -7.80
N PRO A 108 15.32 -3.82 -7.25
CA PRO A 108 15.93 -2.55 -7.62
C PRO A 108 16.21 -2.37 -9.11
N SER A 109 16.47 -3.45 -9.86
CA SER A 109 16.67 -3.39 -11.31
C SER A 109 15.39 -3.08 -12.09
N GLU A 110 14.22 -3.40 -11.53
CA GLU A 110 12.92 -3.27 -12.19
C GLU A 110 12.09 -2.09 -11.66
N TRP A 111 12.50 -1.44 -10.57
CA TRP A 111 11.75 -0.36 -9.91
C TRP A 111 11.30 0.78 -10.84
N VAL A 112 12.17 1.23 -11.74
CA VAL A 112 11.83 2.32 -12.69
C VAL A 112 10.85 1.83 -13.75
N SER A 113 11.06 0.63 -14.30
CA SER A 113 10.21 0.08 -15.36
C SER A 113 8.86 -0.42 -14.86
N SER A 114 8.76 -0.80 -13.59
CA SER A 114 7.52 -1.24 -12.94
C SER A 114 6.72 -0.08 -12.33
N HIS A 115 7.26 1.14 -12.36
CA HIS A 115 6.64 2.32 -11.75
C HIS A 115 6.25 2.09 -10.28
N CYS A 116 7.04 1.32 -9.53
CA CYS A 116 6.75 0.88 -8.16
C CYS A 116 5.40 0.16 -7.96
N GLY A 117 4.82 -0.41 -9.02
CA GLY A 117 3.47 -0.98 -8.99
C GLY A 117 2.35 0.07 -9.00
N ASN A 118 2.68 1.37 -9.07
CA ASN A 118 1.73 2.47 -9.04
C ASN A 118 1.13 2.71 -10.43
N GLU A 119 0.26 1.80 -10.86
CA GLU A 119 -0.52 1.92 -12.09
C GLU A 119 -1.98 1.62 -11.79
N LEU A 120 -2.68 2.62 -11.25
CA LEU A 120 -4.10 2.59 -10.91
C LEU A 120 -4.90 1.80 -11.94
N GLY A 121 -5.39 0.64 -11.48
CA GLY A 121 -5.84 -0.50 -12.26
C GLY A 121 -6.26 -0.23 -13.70
N THR A 122 -5.63 -0.91 -14.65
CA THR A 122 -6.34 -1.40 -15.86
C THR A 122 -5.67 -2.59 -16.55
N ASP A 123 -4.41 -2.93 -16.28
CA ASP A 123 -3.75 -4.08 -16.92
C ASP A 123 -2.42 -4.44 -16.19
N PRO A 124 -2.17 -5.71 -15.79
CA PRO A 124 -0.86 -6.14 -15.29
C PRO A 124 0.29 -6.04 -16.33
N ALA A 125 -0.03 -5.83 -17.61
CA ALA A 125 0.91 -5.79 -18.73
C ALA A 125 0.73 -4.58 -19.69
N GLY A 126 -0.06 -3.56 -19.32
CA GLY A 126 -0.49 -2.48 -20.23
C GLY A 126 0.13 -1.09 -19.94
N PRO A 127 -0.04 -0.11 -20.85
CA PRO A 127 0.54 1.23 -20.69
C PRO A 127 -0.30 2.18 -19.82
N VAL A 128 0.42 2.99 -19.03
CA VAL A 128 -0.06 4.03 -18.08
C VAL A 128 -1.33 4.78 -18.50
N ARG A 129 -2.43 4.65 -17.73
CA ARG A 129 -3.59 5.56 -17.79
C ARG A 129 -4.10 5.87 -16.37
N GLY A 130 -4.32 7.15 -16.11
CA GLY A 130 -4.56 7.71 -14.77
C GLY A 130 -5.83 7.24 -14.07
N HIS A 131 -5.91 7.62 -12.79
CA HIS A 131 -6.98 7.44 -11.79
C HIS A 131 -8.37 7.02 -12.34
N TYR A 132 -8.53 5.75 -12.69
CA TYR A 132 -9.80 5.15 -13.07
C TYR A 132 -9.95 3.81 -12.33
N ARG A 133 -11.15 3.57 -11.79
CA ARG A 133 -11.52 2.33 -11.08
C ARG A 133 -12.25 1.43 -12.09
N PRO A 134 -11.62 0.40 -12.69
CA PRO A 134 -12.22 -0.35 -13.79
C PRO A 134 -13.47 -1.16 -13.42
N ASP A 135 -13.68 -1.43 -12.13
CA ASP A 135 -14.77 -2.24 -11.57
C ASP A 135 -15.90 -1.40 -10.93
N ALA A 136 -15.89 -0.06 -11.06
CA ALA A 136 -16.97 0.78 -10.55
C ALA A 136 -18.32 0.41 -11.20
N GLY A 137 -19.05 -0.50 -10.57
CA GLY A 137 -20.37 -1.00 -11.00
C GLY A 137 -20.37 -2.23 -11.90
N VAL A 138 -19.28 -3.01 -11.99
CA VAL A 138 -19.22 -4.19 -12.89
C VAL A 138 -19.17 -5.50 -12.10
N THR A 139 -20.13 -6.39 -12.34
CA THR A 139 -20.09 -7.79 -11.92
C THR A 139 -19.28 -8.58 -12.94
N ASP A 140 -18.34 -9.43 -12.51
CA ASP A 140 -17.60 -10.30 -13.43
C ASP A 140 -18.53 -11.32 -14.08
N LEU A 141 -18.90 -11.05 -15.34
CA LEU A 141 -19.81 -11.88 -16.12
C LEU A 141 -19.07 -12.90 -17.01
N GLU A 142 -17.75 -12.79 -17.15
CA GLU A 142 -16.98 -13.53 -18.18
C GLU A 142 -15.77 -14.31 -17.61
N GLY A 143 -15.50 -14.25 -16.30
CA GLY A 143 -14.51 -15.11 -15.63
C GLY A 143 -13.06 -14.82 -16.02
N ALA A 144 -12.76 -13.58 -16.44
CA ALA A 144 -11.42 -13.19 -16.88
C ALA A 144 -10.39 -13.29 -15.73
N PHE A 145 -10.84 -13.15 -14.48
CA PHE A 145 -10.00 -13.24 -13.28
C PHE A 145 -9.53 -14.67 -12.96
N ASP A 146 -10.19 -15.71 -13.49
CA ASP A 146 -9.81 -17.12 -13.29
C ASP A 146 -8.58 -17.55 -14.11
N SER A 147 -8.04 -16.68 -14.97
CA SER A 147 -6.94 -17.02 -15.88
C SER A 147 -5.54 -16.65 -15.37
N VAL A 148 -5.45 -15.99 -14.21
CA VAL A 148 -4.19 -15.62 -13.56
C VAL A 148 -4.00 -16.50 -12.32
N ALA A 149 -3.52 -17.72 -12.54
CA ALA A 149 -3.16 -18.70 -11.50
C ALA A 149 -1.67 -19.04 -11.54
#